data_AF-A0A958JAV7-F1
#
_entry.id   AF-A0A958JAV7-F1
#
_cell.length_a   1.000
_cell.length_b   1.000
_cell.length_c   1.000
_cell.angle_alpha   90.00
_cell.angle_beta   90.00
_cell.angle_gamma   90.00
#
_symmetry.space_group_name_H-M   'P 1'
#
loop_
_entity.id
_entity.type
_entity.pdbx_description
1 polymer ?
#
loop_
_entity_poly.entity_id
_entity_poly.type
_entity_poly.pdbx_seq_one_letter_code
_entity_poly.pdbx_strand_id
1 'polypeptide(L)'
;GDPPICYLISTTAVFSGDASIELSYANQTFSGLPNTERGLYHYEGVTWVEITDTVLTEKRKIKGRTSEFSPFAVFEKTLPVPETDGYLILSDGDMDLAALSFADGDVHSNGDIQLRKGDPSVYRGNFSAVGEVTIRKRNTIEGDVLALSIDNDGEITGVQTSGTPADAVPLPVLAGFAHGAQDVEVAKHATVDLLPGAYGDVEINRDGTLQLHSGEYFLKSLEGLRRSKLEILLNTEQDPVIINITTDLEFGREMEMTSPAGEAVSSKVIFNCLQNREVKIGRYARLLGSIIAPEAKVSSFKEIEFRGQIWAKAVEIGRGSVLLHHTSTGTLPKRTGSSEPVADAAIPVDYRLA
;
A
#
# COMPACT_ATOMS: atom_id res chain seq x y z
N GLY A 1 -1.29 -7.84 -23.35
CA GLY A 1 -1.47 -9.29 -23.20
C GLY A 1 -0.13 -9.98 -23.26
N ASP A 2 -0.04 -11.19 -22.73
CA ASP A 2 1.11 -12.08 -22.85
C ASP A 2 0.70 -13.35 -23.65
N PRO A 3 1.28 -13.60 -24.84
CA PRO A 3 2.24 -12.73 -25.52
C PRO A 3 1.57 -11.44 -26.03
N PRO A 4 2.33 -10.34 -26.20
CA PRO A 4 1.80 -9.13 -26.82
C PRO A 4 1.55 -9.37 -28.31
N ILE A 5 0.33 -9.09 -28.77
CA ILE A 5 -0.06 -9.25 -30.18
C ILE A 5 -0.55 -7.92 -30.74
N CYS A 6 0.10 -7.47 -31.82
CA CYS A 6 -0.36 -6.37 -32.65
C CYS A 6 -0.87 -6.93 -33.99
N TYR A 7 -2.02 -6.45 -34.44
CA TYR A 7 -2.65 -6.83 -35.70
C TYR A 7 -2.45 -5.71 -36.71
N LEU A 8 -1.66 -5.96 -37.75
CA LEU A 8 -1.54 -5.04 -38.87
C LEU A 8 -2.68 -5.33 -39.86
N ILE A 9 -3.75 -4.53 -39.78
CA ILE A 9 -4.87 -4.63 -40.70
C ILE A 9 -4.77 -3.47 -41.68
N SER A 10 -4.83 -3.77 -42.97
CA SER A 10 -4.77 -2.77 -44.05
C SER A 10 -5.76 -3.11 -45.15
N THR A 11 -6.21 -2.11 -45.89
CA THR A 11 -7.08 -2.29 -47.06
C THR A 11 -6.54 -1.50 -48.26
N THR A 12 -6.77 -2.01 -49.47
CA THR A 12 -6.55 -1.28 -50.72
C THR A 12 -7.83 -0.64 -51.25
N ALA A 13 -8.99 -0.94 -50.64
CA ALA A 13 -10.26 -0.34 -51.01
C ALA A 13 -10.37 1.08 -50.42
N VAL A 14 -10.82 2.03 -51.24
CA VAL A 14 -11.24 3.34 -50.76
C VAL A 14 -12.62 3.19 -50.13
N PHE A 15 -12.76 3.59 -48.88
CA PHE A 15 -14.04 3.61 -48.16
C PHE A 15 -14.27 4.99 -47.55
N SER A 16 -15.53 5.27 -47.24
CA SER A 16 -15.95 6.46 -46.49
C SER A 16 -16.77 6.03 -45.27
N GLY A 17 -16.60 6.73 -44.15
CA GLY A 17 -17.22 6.40 -42.87
C GLY A 17 -16.40 5.40 -42.04
N ASP A 18 -17.05 4.81 -41.04
CA ASP A 18 -16.39 3.93 -40.07
C ASP A 18 -16.33 2.48 -40.55
N ALA A 19 -15.19 1.83 -40.34
CA ALA A 19 -15.04 0.38 -40.41
C ALA A 19 -15.20 -0.23 -39.02
N SER A 20 -15.86 -1.39 -38.94
CA SER A 20 -15.95 -2.16 -37.69
C SER A 20 -14.84 -3.21 -37.64
N ILE A 21 -14.06 -3.18 -36.56
CA ILE A 21 -12.99 -4.14 -36.29
C ILE A 21 -13.45 -5.08 -35.18
N GLU A 22 -13.33 -6.39 -35.40
CA GLU A 22 -13.54 -7.41 -34.37
C GLU A 22 -12.25 -8.24 -34.23
N LEU A 23 -11.63 -8.22 -33.05
CA LEU A 23 -10.46 -9.03 -32.74
C LEU A 23 -10.81 -10.09 -31.70
N SER A 24 -10.25 -11.29 -31.86
CA SER A 24 -10.24 -12.29 -30.80
C SER A 24 -8.95 -12.18 -29.99
N TYR A 25 -9.11 -12.15 -28.67
CA TYR A 25 -8.00 -12.20 -27.72
C TYR A 25 -7.95 -13.54 -26.98
N ALA A 26 -8.56 -14.60 -27.54
CA ALA A 26 -8.67 -15.90 -26.89
C ALA A 26 -7.32 -16.55 -26.54
N ASN A 27 -6.29 -16.25 -27.33
CA ASN A 27 -4.93 -16.78 -27.21
C ASN A 27 -3.97 -15.86 -26.44
N GLN A 28 -4.48 -14.79 -25.84
CA GLN A 28 -3.69 -13.86 -25.02
C GLN A 28 -4.11 -14.03 -23.56
N THR A 29 -3.14 -13.90 -22.66
CA THR A 29 -3.42 -13.75 -21.24
C THR A 29 -3.26 -12.29 -20.83
N PHE A 30 -4.04 -11.86 -19.85
CA PHE A 30 -4.00 -10.51 -19.29
C PHE A 30 -4.16 -10.70 -17.78
N SER A 31 -3.29 -10.06 -17.00
CA SER A 31 -3.07 -10.39 -15.59
C SER A 31 -3.69 -9.40 -14.63
N GLY A 32 -4.28 -8.28 -15.09
CA GLY A 32 -4.61 -7.15 -14.22
C GLY A 32 -6.07 -7.01 -13.76
N LEU A 33 -7.05 -7.34 -14.59
CA LEU A 33 -8.44 -6.89 -14.45
C LEU A 33 -9.40 -7.89 -15.12
N PRO A 34 -10.70 -7.83 -14.82
CA PRO A 34 -11.70 -8.65 -15.50
C PRO A 34 -11.68 -8.42 -17.02
N ASN A 35 -12.16 -9.40 -17.80
CA ASN A 35 -12.22 -9.27 -19.26
C ASN A 35 -13.07 -8.07 -19.75
N THR A 36 -13.90 -7.46 -18.88
CA THR A 36 -14.65 -6.23 -19.19
C THR A 36 -13.74 -5.02 -19.34
N GLU A 37 -12.57 -5.02 -18.70
CA GLU A 37 -11.60 -3.93 -18.69
C GLU A 37 -10.56 -4.07 -19.81
N ARG A 38 -10.97 -4.62 -20.95
CA ARG A 38 -10.14 -4.72 -22.16
C ARG A 38 -10.56 -3.63 -23.12
N GLY A 39 -9.59 -2.93 -23.70
CA GLY A 39 -9.81 -1.95 -24.74
C GLY A 39 -9.20 -2.40 -26.07
N LEU A 40 -9.89 -2.09 -27.17
CA LEU A 40 -9.35 -2.17 -28.52
C LEU A 40 -8.76 -0.81 -28.86
N TYR A 41 -7.49 -0.80 -29.26
CA TYR A 41 -6.77 0.41 -29.58
C TYR A 41 -6.27 0.39 -31.02
N HIS A 42 -6.25 1.54 -31.65
CA HIS A 42 -5.60 1.77 -32.93
C HIS A 42 -4.43 2.73 -32.76
N TYR A 43 -3.38 2.53 -33.55
CA TYR A 43 -2.15 3.32 -33.47
C TYR A 43 -2.21 4.53 -34.41
N GLU A 44 -2.02 5.74 -33.87
CA GLU A 44 -1.99 7.02 -34.61
C GLU A 44 -0.55 7.55 -34.74
N GLY A 45 0.40 6.66 -35.05
CA GLY A 45 1.79 7.02 -35.34
C GLY A 45 2.68 7.26 -34.13
N VAL A 46 2.16 7.84 -33.04
CA VAL A 46 2.90 8.05 -31.76
C VAL A 46 2.12 7.63 -30.53
N THR A 47 0.80 7.46 -30.65
CA THR A 47 -0.07 7.13 -29.52
C THR A 47 -1.05 6.03 -29.92
N TRP A 48 -1.53 5.32 -28.91
CA TRP A 48 -2.62 4.36 -29.04
C TRP A 48 -3.91 5.02 -28.56
N VAL A 49 -4.93 5.04 -29.40
CA VAL A 49 -6.24 5.63 -29.10
C VAL A 49 -7.25 4.50 -28.93
N GLU A 50 -8.09 4.60 -27.90
CA GLU A 50 -9.12 3.59 -27.64
C GLU A 50 -10.30 3.77 -28.60
N ILE A 51 -10.70 2.68 -29.25
CA ILE A 51 -11.84 2.63 -30.19
C ILE A 51 -12.89 1.59 -29.77
N THR A 52 -12.84 1.11 -28.53
CA THR A 52 -13.71 0.04 -28.03
C THR A 52 -15.19 0.42 -28.08
N ASP A 53 -15.97 -0.36 -28.81
CA ASP A 53 -17.44 -0.30 -28.81
C ASP A 53 -18.03 -1.33 -27.84
N THR A 54 -17.51 -2.56 -27.86
CA THR A 54 -18.11 -3.69 -27.15
C THR A 54 -17.08 -4.76 -26.83
N VAL A 55 -17.11 -5.25 -25.59
CA VAL A 55 -16.31 -6.40 -25.15
C VAL A 55 -17.22 -7.61 -24.94
N LEU A 56 -17.01 -8.66 -25.71
CA LEU A 56 -17.74 -9.93 -25.63
C LEU A 56 -16.90 -10.93 -24.82
N THR A 57 -16.95 -10.80 -23.49
CA THR A 57 -16.09 -11.51 -22.53
C THR A 57 -16.20 -13.04 -22.65
N GLU A 58 -17.41 -13.58 -22.78
CA GLU A 58 -17.64 -15.03 -22.95
C GLU A 58 -16.98 -15.61 -24.20
N LYS A 59 -16.89 -14.81 -25.27
CA LYS A 59 -16.31 -15.21 -26.56
C LYS A 59 -14.86 -14.78 -26.70
N ARG A 60 -14.30 -14.07 -25.71
CA ARG A 60 -12.99 -13.41 -25.76
C ARG A 60 -12.78 -12.63 -27.07
N LYS A 61 -13.77 -11.81 -27.40
CA LYS A 61 -13.79 -10.93 -28.58
C LYS A 61 -13.99 -9.48 -28.16
N ILE A 62 -13.41 -8.57 -28.92
CA ILE A 62 -13.57 -7.13 -28.72
C ILE A 62 -13.86 -6.45 -30.05
N LYS A 63 -14.76 -5.48 -30.02
CA LYS A 63 -15.18 -4.71 -31.18
C LYS A 63 -14.87 -3.24 -31.01
N GLY A 64 -14.59 -2.57 -32.11
CA GLY A 64 -14.47 -1.12 -32.17
C GLY A 64 -14.71 -0.58 -33.56
N ARG A 65 -14.74 0.75 -33.67
CA ARG A 65 -14.91 1.48 -34.92
C ARG A 65 -13.75 2.42 -35.20
N THR A 66 -13.34 2.50 -36.46
CA THR A 66 -12.26 3.40 -36.89
C THR A 66 -12.51 3.90 -38.30
N SER A 67 -12.12 5.14 -38.58
CA SER A 67 -12.09 5.69 -39.95
C SER A 67 -10.79 5.38 -40.68
N GLU A 68 -9.78 4.86 -39.98
CA GLU A 68 -8.45 4.59 -40.53
C GLU A 68 -7.93 3.20 -40.13
N PHE A 69 -7.24 2.53 -41.05
CA PHE A 69 -6.59 1.26 -40.79
C PHE A 69 -5.15 1.49 -40.35
N SER A 70 -4.81 1.01 -39.17
CA SER A 70 -3.48 1.08 -38.59
C SER A 70 -3.16 -0.21 -37.84
N PRO A 71 -2.00 -0.34 -37.18
CA PRO A 71 -1.84 -1.39 -36.19
C PRO A 71 -2.93 -1.31 -35.12
N PHE A 72 -3.56 -2.45 -34.84
CA PHE A 72 -4.54 -2.59 -33.77
C PHE A 72 -3.98 -3.49 -32.68
N ALA A 73 -4.32 -3.22 -31.42
CA ALA A 73 -3.94 -4.04 -30.29
C ALA A 73 -5.07 -4.09 -29.27
N VAL A 74 -5.07 -5.15 -28.47
CA VAL A 74 -5.94 -5.25 -27.29
C VAL A 74 -5.10 -4.97 -26.07
N PHE A 75 -5.44 -3.90 -25.35
CA PHE A 75 -4.82 -3.61 -24.07
C PHE A 75 -5.79 -3.89 -22.94
N GLU A 76 -5.20 -4.11 -21.77
CA GLU A 76 -5.90 -4.01 -20.51
C GLU A 76 -5.91 -2.54 -20.14
N LYS A 77 -7.11 -1.99 -19.86
CA LYS A 77 -7.19 -0.61 -19.36
C LYS A 77 -6.41 -0.57 -18.06
N THR A 78 -5.43 0.31 -17.94
CA THR A 78 -5.05 0.78 -16.61
C THR A 78 -6.22 1.62 -16.13
N LEU A 79 -6.90 1.17 -15.06
CA LEU A 79 -7.72 2.11 -14.30
C LEU A 79 -6.82 3.31 -13.98
N PRO A 80 -7.30 4.55 -14.12
CA PRO A 80 -6.54 5.69 -13.62
C PRO A 80 -6.20 5.33 -12.18
N VAL A 81 -4.91 5.11 -11.89
CA VAL A 81 -4.47 4.99 -10.52
C VAL A 81 -4.86 6.35 -9.96
N PRO A 82 -5.85 6.44 -9.05
CA PRO A 82 -6.13 7.71 -8.41
C PRO A 82 -4.79 8.25 -7.91
N GLU A 83 -4.53 9.56 -8.01
CA GLU A 83 -3.30 10.15 -7.46
C GLU A 83 -3.33 9.97 -5.93
N THR A 84 -3.04 8.77 -5.46
CA THR A 84 -3.07 8.35 -4.05
C THR A 84 -1.69 8.42 -3.43
N ASP A 85 -0.67 8.72 -4.23
CA ASP A 85 0.72 8.89 -3.84
C ASP A 85 0.94 10.02 -2.81
N GLY A 86 -0.08 10.86 -2.55
CA GLY A 86 -0.04 11.93 -1.57
C GLY A 86 -0.39 11.51 -0.13
N TYR A 87 -1.12 10.41 0.07
CA TYR A 87 -1.68 10.08 1.39
C TYR A 87 -0.80 9.10 2.17
N LEU A 88 -0.48 9.45 3.41
CA LEU A 88 0.07 8.53 4.41
C LEU A 88 -0.94 7.41 4.74
N ILE A 89 -2.21 7.77 4.90
CA ILE A 89 -3.29 6.80 5.10
C ILE A 89 -4.47 7.18 4.22
N LEU A 90 -4.95 6.22 3.45
CA LEU A 90 -6.19 6.29 2.68
C LEU A 90 -7.10 5.13 3.10
N SER A 91 -8.32 5.44 3.53
CA SER A 91 -9.29 4.44 3.97
C SER A 91 -10.60 4.57 3.20
N ASP A 92 -11.17 3.47 2.71
CA ASP A 92 -12.52 3.48 2.10
C ASP A 92 -13.67 3.51 3.13
N GLY A 93 -13.35 3.17 4.37
CA GLY A 93 -14.28 3.22 5.49
C GLY A 93 -13.65 3.94 6.68
N ASP A 94 -14.15 3.63 7.88
CA ASP A 94 -13.76 4.32 9.09
C ASP A 94 -12.27 4.14 9.44
N MET A 95 -11.72 5.20 10.02
CA MET A 95 -10.36 5.29 10.50
C MET A 95 -10.32 5.64 11.99
N ASP A 96 -9.59 4.86 12.77
CA ASP A 96 -9.39 5.08 14.20
C ASP A 96 -7.90 5.14 14.56
N LEU A 97 -7.45 6.33 14.96
CA LEU A 97 -6.06 6.62 15.31
C LEU A 97 -5.97 6.86 16.82
N ALA A 98 -5.42 5.87 17.53
CA ALA A 98 -5.50 5.81 18.98
C ALA A 98 -4.39 6.58 19.70
N ALA A 99 -4.33 7.92 19.61
CA ALA A 99 -3.27 8.74 20.22
C ALA A 99 -1.86 8.34 19.76
N LEU A 100 -1.54 8.71 18.53
CA LEU A 100 -0.22 8.47 17.94
C LEU A 100 0.86 9.28 18.67
N SER A 101 2.11 8.85 18.64
CA SER A 101 3.18 9.74 19.10
C SER A 101 3.44 10.85 18.09
N PHE A 102 3.42 10.50 16.80
CA PHE A 102 3.68 11.43 15.71
C PHE A 102 3.15 10.86 14.38
N ALA A 103 2.62 11.72 13.52
CA ALA A 103 2.35 11.39 12.12
C ALA A 103 2.83 12.52 11.20
N ASP A 104 3.37 12.18 10.03
CA ASP A 104 3.82 13.13 9.01
C ASP A 104 3.39 12.68 7.61
N GLY A 105 2.33 13.29 7.09
CA GLY A 105 1.70 13.04 5.81
C GLY A 105 0.18 13.20 5.87
N ASP A 106 -0.44 13.36 4.70
CA ASP A 106 -1.88 13.62 4.60
C ASP A 106 -2.70 12.35 4.88
N VAL A 107 -3.89 12.54 5.44
CA VAL A 107 -4.80 11.47 5.85
C VAL A 107 -6.18 11.67 5.21
N HIS A 108 -6.70 10.60 4.60
CA HIS A 108 -8.03 10.60 3.99
C HIS A 108 -8.87 9.38 4.40
N SER A 109 -10.17 9.60 4.59
CA SER A 109 -11.17 8.53 4.77
C SER A 109 -12.45 8.82 3.99
N ASN A 110 -12.96 7.82 3.26
CA ASN A 110 -14.31 7.85 2.69
C ASN A 110 -15.41 7.60 3.74
N GLY A 111 -15.04 7.31 5.00
CA GLY A 111 -15.93 7.21 6.17
C GLY A 111 -15.58 8.28 7.20
N ASP A 112 -15.58 7.89 8.48
CA ASP A 112 -15.22 8.76 9.60
C ASP A 112 -13.73 8.67 9.98
N ILE A 113 -13.18 9.74 10.54
CA ILE A 113 -11.85 9.74 11.18
C ILE A 113 -11.99 10.05 12.67
N GLN A 114 -11.47 9.17 13.52
CA GLN A 114 -11.45 9.36 14.97
C GLN A 114 -10.02 9.44 15.50
N LEU A 115 -9.64 10.60 16.05
CA LEU A 115 -8.43 10.76 16.85
C LEU A 115 -8.77 10.61 18.33
N ARG A 116 -8.49 9.44 18.90
CA ARG A 116 -8.84 9.16 20.30
C ARG A 116 -7.97 9.94 21.28
N LYS A 117 -8.49 10.09 22.50
CA LYS A 117 -7.75 10.72 23.61
C LYS A 117 -6.61 9.82 24.08
N GLY A 118 -5.44 10.41 24.30
CA GLY A 118 -4.32 9.72 24.95
C GLY A 118 -3.20 10.66 25.40
N ASP A 119 -1.97 10.28 25.08
CA ASP A 119 -0.81 11.16 25.24
C ASP A 119 -0.86 12.30 24.22
N PRO A 120 -0.10 13.39 24.40
CA PRO A 120 0.04 14.41 23.37
C PRO A 120 0.49 13.81 22.05
N SER A 121 -0.26 14.10 20.99
CA SER A 121 -0.06 13.59 19.64
C SER A 121 0.01 14.76 18.66
N VAL A 122 1.02 14.78 17.79
CA VAL A 122 1.16 15.78 16.73
C VAL A 122 1.05 15.11 15.37
N TYR A 123 0.16 15.62 14.53
CA TYR A 123 -0.08 15.15 13.18
C TYR A 123 0.28 16.28 12.21
N ARG A 124 1.31 16.10 11.39
CA ARG A 124 1.68 17.03 10.32
C ARG A 124 1.08 16.57 9.01
N GLY A 125 0.31 17.43 8.39
CA GLY A 125 -0.44 17.10 7.18
C GLY A 125 -1.93 17.39 7.34
N ASN A 126 -2.61 17.33 6.21
CA ASN A 126 -4.03 17.64 6.12
C ASN A 126 -4.87 16.40 6.41
N PHE A 127 -6.06 16.65 6.96
CA PHE A 127 -7.08 15.63 7.21
C PHE A 127 -8.28 15.90 6.34
N SER A 128 -8.75 14.89 5.64
CA SER A 128 -9.96 14.96 4.83
C SER A 128 -10.85 13.75 5.05
N ALA A 129 -12.15 13.97 5.22
CA ALA A 129 -13.12 12.89 5.35
C ALA A 129 -14.40 13.18 4.57
N VAL A 130 -15.01 12.13 4.02
CA VAL A 130 -16.39 12.21 3.51
C VAL A 130 -17.36 12.30 4.70
N GLY A 131 -17.07 11.60 5.81
CA GLY A 131 -17.88 11.59 7.03
C GLY A 131 -17.47 12.64 8.06
N GLU A 132 -17.51 12.24 9.33
CA GLU A 132 -17.11 13.06 10.49
C GLU A 132 -15.60 12.97 10.76
N VAL A 133 -15.00 14.07 11.20
CA VAL A 133 -13.69 14.08 11.85
C VAL A 133 -13.86 14.42 13.33
N THR A 134 -13.63 13.43 14.20
CA THR A 134 -13.63 13.61 15.66
C THR A 134 -12.19 13.73 16.18
N ILE A 135 -11.86 14.85 16.83
CA ILE A 135 -10.54 15.14 17.38
C ILE A 135 -10.66 15.27 18.89
N ARG A 136 -10.20 14.27 19.66
CA ARG A 136 -10.24 14.35 21.12
C ARG A 136 -9.07 15.17 21.70
N LYS A 137 -9.21 15.59 22.96
CA LYS A 137 -8.19 16.36 23.70
C LYS A 137 -6.79 15.78 23.58
N ARG A 138 -5.79 16.66 23.51
CA ARG A 138 -4.35 16.38 23.39
C ARG A 138 -3.87 15.89 22.02
N ASN A 139 -4.72 15.96 21.01
CA ASN A 139 -4.30 15.82 19.62
C ASN A 139 -4.14 17.23 19.02
N THR A 140 -3.03 17.45 18.31
CA THR A 140 -2.76 18.67 17.53
C THR A 140 -2.58 18.29 16.07
N ILE A 141 -3.39 18.86 15.18
CA ILE A 141 -3.25 18.75 13.73
C ILE A 141 -2.54 20.01 13.23
N GLU A 142 -1.31 19.85 12.76
CA GLU A 142 -0.50 20.84 12.06
C GLU A 142 -0.82 20.82 10.55
N GLY A 143 -2.05 21.23 10.20
CA GLY A 143 -2.58 21.20 8.83
C GLY A 143 -4.05 21.60 8.76
N ASP A 144 -4.62 21.50 7.56
CA ASP A 144 -6.04 21.79 7.30
C ASP A 144 -6.92 20.56 7.59
N VAL A 145 -8.18 20.81 7.93
CA VAL A 145 -9.19 19.74 8.15
C VAL A 145 -10.44 20.04 7.31
N LEU A 146 -10.82 19.10 6.43
CA LEU A 146 -12.03 19.13 5.61
C LEU A 146 -12.92 17.93 5.91
N ALA A 147 -14.16 18.14 6.34
CA ALA A 147 -15.10 17.04 6.59
C ALA A 147 -16.56 17.48 6.50
N LEU A 148 -17.50 16.53 6.44
CA LEU A 148 -18.92 16.83 6.55
C LEU A 148 -19.25 17.47 7.89
N SER A 149 -18.69 16.93 8.98
CA SER A 149 -18.79 17.49 10.33
C SER A 149 -17.49 17.31 11.11
N ILE A 150 -17.22 18.19 12.07
CA ILE A 150 -15.98 18.20 12.85
C ILE A 150 -16.31 18.37 14.33
N ASP A 151 -16.10 17.33 15.14
CA ASP A 151 -16.15 17.35 16.62
C ASP A 151 -14.74 17.55 17.17
N ASN A 152 -14.36 18.79 17.49
CA ASN A 152 -13.00 19.13 17.88
C ASN A 152 -12.86 19.55 19.35
N ASP A 153 -12.27 18.67 20.16
CA ASP A 153 -11.78 18.89 21.53
C ASP A 153 -10.24 19.10 21.58
N GLY A 154 -9.54 19.03 20.45
CA GLY A 154 -8.10 19.17 20.31
C GLY A 154 -7.67 20.54 19.77
N GLU A 155 -6.57 20.56 19.02
CA GLU A 155 -6.05 21.75 18.35
C GLU A 155 -5.87 21.49 16.85
N ILE A 156 -6.29 22.46 16.03
CA ILE A 156 -6.05 22.48 14.57
C ILE A 156 -5.36 23.81 14.30
N THR A 157 -4.16 23.78 13.69
CA THR A 157 -3.41 25.01 13.40
C THR A 157 -3.72 25.59 12.02
N GLY A 158 -4.31 24.80 11.11
CA GLY A 158 -4.72 25.21 9.78
C GLY A 158 -6.20 25.61 9.68
N VAL A 159 -6.74 25.54 8.47
CA VAL A 159 -8.12 25.89 8.16
C VAL A 159 -9.06 24.72 8.47
N GLN A 160 -10.14 25.01 9.18
CA GLN A 160 -11.22 24.05 9.44
C GLN A 160 -12.40 24.31 8.49
N THR A 161 -12.72 23.36 7.62
CA THR A 161 -13.86 23.42 6.69
C THR A 161 -14.87 22.32 7.03
N SER A 162 -16.09 22.71 7.41
CA SER A 162 -17.19 21.79 7.78
C SER A 162 -18.47 22.10 7.00
N GLY A 163 -19.38 21.14 6.90
CA GLY A 163 -20.65 21.26 6.17
C GLY A 163 -20.58 20.88 4.68
N THR A 164 -19.38 20.58 4.18
CA THR A 164 -19.14 20.06 2.82
C THR A 164 -18.23 18.83 2.96
N PRO A 165 -18.70 17.63 2.57
CA PRO A 165 -17.85 16.44 2.60
C PRO A 165 -16.67 16.58 1.63
N ALA A 166 -15.55 15.94 1.93
CA ALA A 166 -14.51 15.74 0.93
C ALA A 166 -15.03 14.86 -0.22
N ASP A 167 -14.41 14.95 -1.40
CA ASP A 167 -14.68 13.99 -2.48
C ASP A 167 -14.16 12.61 -2.07
N ALA A 168 -14.95 11.57 -2.33
CA ALA A 168 -14.52 10.20 -2.08
C ALA A 168 -13.34 9.83 -2.99
N VAL A 169 -12.28 9.28 -2.40
CA VAL A 169 -11.09 8.83 -3.13
C VAL A 169 -11.13 7.30 -3.23
N PRO A 170 -11.27 6.71 -4.44
CA PRO A 170 -11.35 5.27 -4.57
C PRO A 170 -10.01 4.60 -4.21
N LEU A 171 -10.08 3.43 -3.58
CA LEU A 171 -8.88 2.58 -3.40
C LEU A 171 -8.47 1.94 -4.74
N PRO A 172 -7.18 1.60 -4.92
CA PRO A 172 -6.74 0.84 -6.07
C PRO A 172 -7.42 -0.53 -6.13
N VAL A 173 -7.92 -0.87 -7.31
CA VAL A 173 -8.42 -2.22 -7.59
C VAL A 173 -7.22 -3.11 -7.91
N LEU A 174 -6.99 -4.09 -7.04
CA LEU A 174 -5.94 -5.06 -7.27
C LEU A 174 -6.39 -6.17 -8.23
N ALA A 175 -5.48 -6.49 -9.13
CA ALA A 175 -5.59 -7.68 -9.97
C ALA A 175 -5.62 -8.95 -9.13
N GLY A 176 -6.43 -9.93 -9.53
CA GLY A 176 -6.30 -11.28 -9.01
C GLY A 176 -4.95 -11.88 -9.42
N PHE A 177 -4.18 -12.40 -8.48
CA PHE A 177 -2.93 -13.12 -8.73
C PHE A 177 -2.91 -14.49 -8.06
N ALA A 178 -2.15 -15.41 -8.64
CA ALA A 178 -2.01 -16.78 -8.14
C ALA A 178 -0.70 -16.92 -7.37
N HIS A 179 -0.75 -17.64 -6.26
CA HIS A 179 0.42 -17.96 -5.45
C HIS A 179 1.01 -19.35 -5.82
N GLY A 180 2.20 -19.66 -5.31
CA GLY A 180 2.84 -20.96 -5.50
C GLY A 180 2.36 -22.02 -4.50
N ALA A 181 2.88 -23.24 -4.63
CA ALA A 181 2.58 -24.36 -3.72
C ALA A 181 3.73 -24.67 -2.74
N GLN A 182 4.90 -24.06 -2.93
CA GLN A 182 6.08 -24.31 -2.09
C GLN A 182 6.04 -23.40 -0.86
N ASP A 183 5.93 -24.00 0.31
CA ASP A 183 6.06 -23.28 1.57
C ASP A 183 7.54 -22.98 1.88
N VAL A 184 7.77 -21.86 2.56
CA VAL A 184 9.10 -21.40 2.98
C VAL A 184 9.07 -21.11 4.46
N GLU A 185 9.87 -21.85 5.22
CA GLU A 185 10.07 -21.61 6.64
C GLU A 185 11.48 -21.05 6.87
N VAL A 186 11.57 -19.83 7.39
CA VAL A 186 12.82 -19.31 7.95
C VAL A 186 12.90 -19.77 9.39
N ALA A 187 13.78 -20.71 9.68
CA ALA A 187 13.97 -21.23 11.03
C ALA A 187 14.46 -20.13 12.00
N LYS A 188 14.32 -20.37 13.31
CA LYS A 188 14.79 -19.44 14.34
C LYS A 188 16.29 -19.15 14.18
N HIS A 189 16.66 -17.88 14.23
CA HIS A 189 18.04 -17.40 14.05
C HIS A 189 18.68 -17.74 12.70
N ALA A 190 17.93 -18.30 11.76
CA ALA A 190 18.41 -18.58 10.42
C ALA A 190 18.19 -17.37 9.52
N THR A 191 19.00 -17.30 8.46
CA THR A 191 18.78 -16.39 7.33
C THR A 191 18.44 -17.22 6.12
N VAL A 192 17.38 -16.83 5.41
CA VAL A 192 16.99 -17.43 4.12
C VAL A 192 17.00 -16.32 3.09
N ASP A 193 17.70 -16.59 1.98
CA ASP A 193 17.65 -15.79 0.78
C ASP A 193 16.55 -16.33 -0.13
N LEU A 194 15.51 -15.54 -0.36
CA LEU A 194 14.36 -15.91 -1.19
C LEU A 194 14.35 -15.06 -2.45
N LEU A 195 14.55 -15.72 -3.59
CA LEU A 195 14.48 -15.08 -4.90
C LEU A 195 13.03 -14.77 -5.30
N PRO A 196 12.80 -13.77 -6.17
CA PRO A 196 11.49 -13.50 -6.75
C PRO A 196 10.84 -14.76 -7.34
N GLY A 197 9.53 -14.93 -7.14
CA GLY A 197 8.82 -16.15 -7.54
C GLY A 197 7.48 -16.35 -6.84
N ALA A 198 6.86 -17.51 -7.08
CA ALA A 198 5.57 -17.88 -6.50
C ALA A 198 5.75 -18.94 -5.40
N TYR A 199 5.20 -18.66 -4.22
CA TYR A 199 5.32 -19.49 -3.01
C TYR A 199 3.97 -19.70 -2.33
N GLY A 200 3.88 -20.75 -1.52
CA GLY A 200 2.77 -21.02 -0.63
C GLY A 200 2.84 -20.13 0.60
N ASP A 201 2.85 -20.74 1.78
CA ASP A 201 2.98 -20.03 3.05
C ASP A 201 4.45 -19.68 3.32
N VAL A 202 4.73 -18.41 3.65
CA VAL A 202 6.07 -17.94 4.03
C VAL A 202 6.06 -17.52 5.49
N GLU A 203 6.71 -18.31 6.34
CA GLU A 203 6.79 -18.08 7.78
C GLU A 203 8.21 -17.72 8.21
N ILE A 204 8.37 -16.57 8.86
CA ILE A 204 9.63 -16.13 9.44
C ILE A 204 9.58 -16.34 10.95
N ASN A 205 10.22 -17.41 11.43
CA ASN A 205 10.24 -17.71 12.85
C ASN A 205 10.93 -16.62 13.67
N ARG A 206 10.78 -16.73 15.00
CA ARG A 206 11.43 -15.84 15.97
C ARG A 206 12.91 -15.65 15.68
N ASP A 207 13.33 -14.39 15.63
CA ASP A 207 14.72 -13.98 15.36
C ASP A 207 15.29 -14.49 14.01
N GLY A 208 14.45 -15.05 13.12
CA GLY A 208 14.82 -15.41 11.75
C GLY A 208 14.86 -14.19 10.85
N THR A 209 15.62 -14.27 9.75
CA THR A 209 15.76 -13.20 8.75
C THR A 209 15.42 -13.73 7.37
N LEU A 210 14.40 -13.15 6.74
CA LEU A 210 14.10 -13.35 5.32
C LEU A 210 14.72 -12.23 4.50
N GLN A 211 15.56 -12.57 3.54
CA GLN A 211 16.12 -11.63 2.57
C GLN A 211 15.31 -11.69 1.28
N LEU A 212 14.80 -10.54 0.84
CA LEU A 212 14.09 -10.39 -0.43
C LEU A 212 14.87 -9.47 -1.35
N HIS A 213 15.15 -9.95 -2.56
CA HIS A 213 15.74 -9.17 -3.64
C HIS A 213 14.68 -8.40 -4.44
N SER A 214 15.08 -7.35 -5.15
CA SER A 214 14.24 -6.67 -6.16
C SER A 214 13.55 -7.68 -7.09
N GLY A 215 12.25 -7.50 -7.29
CA GLY A 215 11.41 -8.38 -8.11
C GLY A 215 10.03 -8.60 -7.50
N GLU A 216 9.27 -9.50 -8.12
CA GLU A 216 7.89 -9.80 -7.74
C GLU A 216 7.79 -11.14 -7.02
N TYR A 217 7.05 -11.15 -5.91
CA TYR A 217 6.75 -12.31 -5.09
C TYR A 217 5.25 -12.55 -5.09
N PHE A 218 4.83 -13.80 -5.25
CA PHE A 218 3.42 -14.21 -5.24
C PHE A 218 3.20 -15.25 -4.15
N LEU A 219 2.69 -14.82 -3.01
CA LEU A 219 2.62 -15.59 -1.77
C LEU A 219 1.17 -15.96 -1.43
N LYS A 220 0.97 -17.14 -0.84
CA LYS A 220 -0.31 -17.47 -0.20
C LYS A 220 -0.48 -16.62 1.05
N SER A 221 0.52 -16.65 1.91
CA SER A 221 0.59 -15.89 3.16
C SER A 221 2.04 -15.47 3.46
N LEU A 222 2.18 -14.39 4.24
CA LEU A 222 3.45 -13.95 4.83
C LEU A 222 3.23 -13.66 6.32
N GLU A 223 3.85 -14.47 7.17
CA GLU A 223 3.79 -14.31 8.62
C GLU A 223 5.20 -14.14 9.19
N GLY A 224 5.42 -13.04 9.90
CA GLY A 224 6.62 -12.86 10.71
C GLY A 224 6.31 -13.05 12.18
N LEU A 225 7.03 -13.92 12.88
CA LEU A 225 6.88 -14.08 14.33
C LEU A 225 7.66 -13.01 15.11
N ARG A 226 7.69 -13.15 16.44
CA ARG A 226 8.34 -12.16 17.31
C ARG A 226 9.81 -11.92 16.94
N ARG A 227 10.22 -10.65 16.79
CA ARG A 227 11.61 -10.23 16.47
C ARG A 227 12.16 -10.83 15.17
N SER A 228 11.31 -11.32 14.29
CA SER A 228 11.73 -11.70 12.94
C SER A 228 12.15 -10.46 12.15
N LYS A 229 12.89 -10.68 11.06
CA LYS A 229 13.39 -9.63 10.19
C LYS A 229 13.04 -9.89 8.74
N LEU A 230 12.67 -8.82 8.04
CA LEU A 230 12.55 -8.79 6.60
C LEU A 230 13.59 -7.81 6.06
N GLU A 231 14.62 -8.31 5.40
CA GLU A 231 15.70 -7.52 4.84
C GLU A 231 15.50 -7.34 3.34
N ILE A 232 15.41 -6.08 2.91
CA ILE A 232 15.12 -5.68 1.54
C ILE A 232 16.44 -5.36 0.82
N LEU A 233 16.76 -6.18 -0.17
CA LEU A 233 17.97 -6.11 -0.98
C LEU A 233 17.64 -5.58 -2.38
N LEU A 234 17.92 -4.31 -2.63
CA LEU A 234 17.70 -3.74 -3.95
C LEU A 234 18.87 -4.05 -4.90
N ASN A 235 18.55 -4.53 -6.11
CA ASN A 235 19.55 -4.68 -7.17
C ASN A 235 20.01 -3.32 -7.71
N THR A 236 19.06 -2.41 -7.89
CA THR A 236 19.28 -1.01 -8.25
C THR A 236 18.32 -0.14 -7.46
N GLU A 237 18.61 1.16 -7.33
CA GLU A 237 17.71 2.10 -6.63
C GLU A 237 16.32 2.23 -7.29
N GLN A 238 16.16 1.77 -8.53
CA GLN A 238 14.90 1.89 -9.26
C GLN A 238 14.02 0.65 -9.13
N ASP A 239 14.61 -0.53 -8.89
CA ASP A 239 13.89 -1.80 -8.97
C ASP A 239 13.13 -2.10 -7.66
N PRO A 240 11.79 -2.17 -7.68
CA PRO A 240 11.01 -2.40 -6.47
C PRO A 240 11.06 -3.86 -6.00
N VAL A 241 10.64 -4.07 -4.75
CA VAL A 241 10.23 -5.36 -4.19
C VAL A 241 8.71 -5.32 -4.07
N ILE A 242 8.03 -6.12 -4.90
CA ILE A 242 6.57 -6.19 -4.94
C ILE A 242 6.15 -7.54 -4.37
N ILE A 243 5.35 -7.51 -3.31
CA ILE A 243 4.93 -8.69 -2.56
C ILE A 243 3.41 -8.80 -2.67
N ASN A 244 2.97 -9.73 -3.51
CA ASN A 244 1.57 -10.02 -3.80
C ASN A 244 1.08 -11.15 -2.89
N ILE A 245 0.16 -10.87 -1.96
CA ILE A 245 -0.34 -11.79 -0.94
C ILE A 245 -1.83 -12.06 -1.13
N THR A 246 -2.20 -13.32 -1.19
CA THR A 246 -3.60 -13.72 -1.48
C THR A 246 -4.47 -13.89 -0.24
N THR A 247 -3.90 -14.36 0.88
CA THR A 247 -4.69 -14.82 2.04
C THR A 247 -4.40 -14.05 3.32
N ASP A 248 -3.16 -14.05 3.82
CA ASP A 248 -2.84 -13.48 5.14
C ASP A 248 -1.48 -12.77 5.13
N LEU A 249 -1.47 -11.53 5.63
CA LEU A 249 -0.28 -10.74 5.96
C LEU A 249 -0.29 -10.39 7.44
N GLU A 250 0.68 -10.91 8.18
CA GLU A 250 0.84 -10.66 9.62
C GLU A 250 2.29 -10.32 9.95
N PHE A 251 2.50 -9.10 10.44
CA PHE A 251 3.78 -8.67 11.01
C PHE A 251 3.75 -8.90 12.51
N GLY A 252 4.64 -9.74 13.02
CA GLY A 252 4.67 -10.07 14.44
C GLY A 252 5.15 -8.95 15.34
N ARG A 253 5.10 -9.21 16.65
CA ARG A 253 5.62 -8.30 17.67
C ARG A 253 7.12 -8.07 17.45
N GLU A 254 7.56 -6.82 17.53
CA GLU A 254 8.98 -6.43 17.38
C GLU A 254 9.60 -6.84 16.03
N MET A 255 8.79 -7.19 15.02
CA MET A 255 9.28 -7.46 13.66
C MET A 255 9.92 -6.21 13.07
N GLU A 256 11.00 -6.39 12.31
CA GLU A 256 11.78 -5.29 11.77
C GLU A 256 12.00 -5.45 10.26
N MET A 257 11.72 -4.38 9.51
CA MET A 257 12.12 -4.24 8.13
C MET A 257 13.37 -3.38 8.03
N THR A 258 14.39 -3.88 7.34
CA THR A 258 15.66 -3.19 7.14
C THR A 258 16.08 -3.22 5.69
N SER A 259 16.90 -2.27 5.28
CA SER A 259 17.60 -2.31 4.00
C SER A 259 18.98 -1.66 4.14
N PRO A 260 20.01 -2.18 3.44
CA PRO A 260 21.29 -1.47 3.30
C PRO A 260 21.14 -0.06 2.72
N ALA A 261 20.09 0.20 1.94
CA ALA A 261 19.77 1.52 1.37
C ALA A 261 19.08 2.48 2.38
N GLY A 262 18.83 2.04 3.62
CA GLY A 262 18.14 2.82 4.64
C GLY A 262 16.64 2.95 4.43
N GLU A 263 16.01 3.91 5.10
CA GLU A 263 14.54 4.09 5.12
C GLU A 263 13.95 4.62 3.79
N ALA A 264 14.80 5.20 2.94
CA ALA A 264 14.39 5.68 1.61
C ALA A 264 13.85 4.54 0.72
N VAL A 265 14.22 3.29 1.03
CA VAL A 265 13.68 2.08 0.38
C VAL A 265 12.16 1.96 0.51
N SER A 266 11.53 2.64 1.47
CA SER A 266 10.10 2.51 1.72
C SER A 266 9.24 2.72 0.47
N SER A 267 9.59 3.65 -0.42
CA SER A 267 8.83 3.88 -1.67
C SER A 267 9.03 2.80 -2.73
N LYS A 268 9.87 1.80 -2.46
CA LYS A 268 10.21 0.70 -3.36
C LYS A 268 9.72 -0.65 -2.84
N VAL A 269 9.04 -0.70 -1.69
CA VAL A 269 8.49 -1.94 -1.13
C VAL A 269 6.97 -1.84 -1.12
N ILE A 270 6.31 -2.75 -1.81
CA ILE A 270 4.85 -2.72 -2.01
C ILE A 270 4.27 -4.06 -1.59
N PHE A 271 3.29 -4.03 -0.70
CA PHE A 271 2.49 -5.20 -0.29
C PHE A 271 1.09 -5.09 -0.89
N ASN A 272 0.82 -5.89 -1.92
CA ASN A 272 -0.51 -6.00 -2.53
C ASN A 272 -1.26 -7.14 -1.86
N CYS A 273 -2.40 -6.85 -1.21
CA CYS A 273 -3.11 -7.82 -0.39
C CYS A 273 -4.53 -8.05 -0.92
N LEU A 274 -4.82 -9.26 -1.42
CA LEU A 274 -6.17 -9.67 -1.85
C LEU A 274 -7.04 -10.23 -0.72
N GLN A 275 -6.49 -10.31 0.48
CA GLN A 275 -7.23 -10.73 1.66
C GLN A 275 -8.39 -9.77 1.96
N ASN A 276 -9.46 -10.28 2.56
CA ASN A 276 -10.70 -9.53 2.83
C ASN A 276 -11.04 -9.44 4.32
N ARG A 277 -10.09 -9.82 5.20
CA ARG A 277 -10.27 -9.80 6.65
C ARG A 277 -9.45 -8.68 7.28
N GLU A 278 -8.20 -8.96 7.63
CA GLU A 278 -7.39 -8.03 8.41
C GLU A 278 -5.90 -8.25 8.21
N VAL A 279 -5.17 -7.23 7.79
CA VAL A 279 -3.70 -7.18 7.87
C VAL A 279 -3.34 -6.78 9.29
N LYS A 280 -2.47 -7.54 9.95
CA LYS A 280 -2.10 -7.30 11.35
C LYS A 280 -0.67 -6.80 11.47
N ILE A 281 -0.49 -5.73 12.24
CA ILE A 281 0.82 -5.18 12.59
C ILE A 281 1.03 -5.27 14.10
N GLY A 282 1.94 -6.16 14.49
CA GLY A 282 2.30 -6.48 15.85
C GLY A 282 2.88 -5.29 16.63
N ARG A 283 2.81 -5.38 17.96
CA ARG A 283 3.32 -4.32 18.84
C ARG A 283 4.81 -4.08 18.59
N TYR A 284 5.23 -2.83 18.56
CA TYR A 284 6.62 -2.47 18.31
C TYR A 284 7.16 -2.95 16.95
N ALA A 285 6.32 -3.25 15.96
CA ALA A 285 6.84 -3.52 14.63
C ALA A 285 7.47 -2.25 14.04
N ARG A 286 8.57 -2.40 13.29
CA ARG A 286 9.20 -1.35 12.50
C ARG A 286 9.12 -1.73 11.03
N LEU A 287 8.31 -1.03 10.25
CA LEU A 287 7.96 -1.41 8.88
C LEU A 287 8.28 -0.30 7.88
N LEU A 288 8.61 -0.70 6.66
CA LEU A 288 8.92 0.17 5.52
C LEU A 288 8.13 -0.31 4.31
N GLY A 289 7.37 0.55 3.64
CA GLY A 289 6.63 0.14 2.43
C GLY A 289 5.22 0.69 2.34
N SER A 290 4.58 0.41 1.21
CA SER A 290 3.16 0.65 0.98
C SER A 290 2.37 -0.63 1.25
N ILE A 291 1.31 -0.56 2.05
CA ILE A 291 0.36 -1.65 2.27
C ILE A 291 -0.92 -1.31 1.52
N ILE A 292 -1.24 -2.10 0.50
CA ILE A 292 -2.43 -1.93 -0.35
C ILE A 292 -3.36 -3.11 -0.10
N ALA A 293 -4.43 -2.88 0.65
CA ALA A 293 -5.37 -3.89 1.14
C ALA A 293 -6.83 -3.44 0.95
N PRO A 294 -7.29 -3.27 -0.31
CA PRO A 294 -8.56 -2.58 -0.62
C PRO A 294 -9.79 -3.25 -0.01
N GLU A 295 -9.74 -4.56 0.22
CA GLU A 295 -10.86 -5.34 0.78
C GLU A 295 -10.69 -5.70 2.26
N ALA A 296 -9.56 -5.36 2.88
CA ALA A 296 -9.25 -5.71 4.25
C ALA A 296 -9.03 -4.49 5.14
N LYS A 297 -9.30 -4.69 6.43
CA LYS A 297 -8.89 -3.75 7.46
C LYS A 297 -7.37 -3.86 7.68
N VAL A 298 -6.69 -2.74 7.92
CA VAL A 298 -5.32 -2.76 8.46
C VAL A 298 -5.39 -2.38 9.93
N SER A 299 -4.95 -3.28 10.80
CA SER A 299 -4.91 -3.05 12.25
C SER A 299 -3.48 -3.08 12.75
N SER A 300 -3.15 -2.16 13.64
CA SER A 300 -1.89 -2.21 14.38
C SER A 300 -2.11 -2.17 15.87
N PHE A 301 -1.22 -2.86 16.57
CA PHE A 301 -1.08 -2.72 18.01
C PHE A 301 -0.35 -1.40 18.34
N LYS A 302 0.10 -1.27 19.59
CA LYS A 302 0.72 -0.05 20.10
C LYS A 302 2.18 0.08 19.64
N GLU A 303 2.64 1.33 19.60
CA GLU A 303 4.05 1.71 19.51
C GLU A 303 4.74 1.16 18.25
N ILE A 304 4.04 1.16 17.11
CA ILE A 304 4.63 0.79 15.82
C ILE A 304 5.42 1.96 15.22
N GLU A 305 6.44 1.65 14.44
CA GLU A 305 7.23 2.62 13.67
C GLU A 305 7.02 2.29 12.19
N PHE A 306 6.32 3.15 11.46
CA PHE A 306 5.94 2.87 10.08
C PHE A 306 6.39 4.00 9.17
N ARG A 307 7.13 3.68 8.11
CA ARG A 307 7.35 4.62 7.00
C ARG A 307 6.76 4.06 5.72
N GLY A 308 5.76 4.76 5.20
CA GLY A 308 5.24 4.56 3.87
C GLY A 308 3.79 4.96 3.74
N GLN A 309 2.96 4.08 3.18
CA GLN A 309 1.55 4.34 2.91
C GLN A 309 0.66 3.17 3.34
N ILE A 310 -0.55 3.46 3.81
CA ILE A 310 -1.56 2.45 4.13
C ILE A 310 -2.84 2.78 3.36
N TRP A 311 -3.20 1.93 2.41
CA TRP A 311 -4.44 2.03 1.63
C TRP A 311 -5.31 0.81 1.93
N ALA A 312 -6.44 1.00 2.61
CA ALA A 312 -7.20 -0.12 3.14
C ALA A 312 -8.71 0.14 3.23
N LYS A 313 -9.51 -0.92 3.37
CA LYS A 313 -10.96 -0.79 3.59
C LYS A 313 -11.29 -0.03 4.88
N ALA A 314 -10.51 -0.24 5.92
CA ALA A 314 -10.61 0.42 7.21
C ALA A 314 -9.23 0.41 7.87
N VAL A 315 -8.95 1.39 8.73
CA VAL A 315 -7.63 1.51 9.38
C VAL A 315 -7.78 1.73 10.88
N GLU A 316 -7.10 0.90 11.68
CA GLU A 316 -6.96 1.09 13.12
C GLU A 316 -5.48 1.16 13.50
N ILE A 317 -5.03 2.31 13.99
CA ILE A 317 -3.65 2.49 14.45
C ILE A 317 -3.59 2.60 15.97
N GLY A 318 -2.80 1.74 16.60
CA GLY A 318 -2.65 1.71 18.05
C GLY A 318 -1.82 2.88 18.60
N ARG A 319 -1.97 3.12 19.91
CA ARG A 319 -1.31 4.20 20.66
C ARG A 319 0.20 4.20 20.57
N GLY A 320 0.77 5.40 20.58
CA GLY A 320 2.21 5.62 20.67
C GLY A 320 2.97 5.31 19.39
N SER A 321 2.24 5.10 18.29
CA SER A 321 2.83 4.77 17.00
C SER A 321 3.38 6.02 16.31
N VAL A 322 4.42 5.85 15.50
CA VAL A 322 5.03 6.88 14.67
C VAL A 322 4.82 6.50 13.21
N LEU A 323 4.16 7.38 12.45
CA LEU A 323 3.85 7.17 11.04
C LEU A 323 4.49 8.25 10.20
N LEU A 324 5.26 7.87 9.18
CA LEU A 324 5.92 8.80 8.27
C LEU A 324 5.56 8.45 6.83
N HIS A 325 5.18 9.43 6.02
CA HIS A 325 5.03 9.23 4.58
C HIS A 325 6.40 8.93 3.94
N HIS A 326 6.40 8.30 2.75
CA HIS A 326 7.64 8.04 2.01
C HIS A 326 8.51 9.29 1.81
N THR A 327 7.86 10.43 1.54
CA THR A 327 8.51 11.71 1.28
C THR A 327 8.81 12.53 2.54
N SER A 328 8.45 12.03 3.74
CA SER A 328 8.76 12.72 5.00
C SER A 328 10.27 12.88 5.16
N THR A 329 10.69 14.09 5.53
CA THR A 329 12.09 14.44 5.81
C THR A 329 12.58 13.96 7.18
N GLY A 330 11.66 13.51 8.05
CA GLY A 330 12.01 12.91 9.34
C GLY A 330 12.77 11.59 9.19
N THR A 331 13.15 10.97 10.31
CA THR A 331 13.61 9.58 10.36
C THR A 331 12.81 8.85 11.41
N LEU A 332 12.55 7.55 11.21
CA LEU A 332 11.91 6.78 12.27
C LEU A 332 12.82 6.78 13.50
N PRO A 333 12.28 6.91 14.73
CA PRO A 333 13.08 6.93 15.95
C PRO A 333 14.07 5.77 15.99
N LYS A 334 15.30 6.02 16.41
CA LYS A 334 16.21 4.92 16.70
C LYS A 334 15.66 4.18 17.90
N ARG A 335 15.45 2.87 17.77
CA ARG A 335 15.33 2.00 18.93
C ARG A 335 16.61 2.16 19.74
N THR A 336 16.52 2.88 20.84
CA THR A 336 17.51 2.75 21.91
C THR A 336 17.41 1.29 22.30
N GLY A 337 18.43 0.51 21.92
CA GLY A 337 18.41 -0.95 22.01
C GLY A 337 17.85 -1.32 23.37
N SER A 338 16.93 -2.29 23.41
CA SER A 338 16.44 -2.87 24.66
C SER A 338 17.67 -3.28 25.46
N SER A 339 18.13 -2.42 26.35
CA SER A 339 19.28 -2.75 27.15
C SER A 339 18.87 -3.98 27.92
N GLU A 340 19.71 -5.01 27.84
CA GLU A 340 19.85 -5.96 28.92
C GLU A 340 19.65 -5.24 30.26
N PRO A 341 19.01 -5.87 31.26
CA PRO A 341 18.76 -5.22 32.55
C PRO A 341 20.06 -4.56 33.00
N VAL A 342 20.01 -3.23 33.13
CA VAL A 342 21.14 -2.44 33.60
C VAL A 342 21.57 -3.05 34.91
N ALA A 343 22.74 -3.70 34.91
CA ALA A 343 23.35 -4.18 36.14
C ALA A 343 23.46 -2.97 37.07
N ASP A 344 22.87 -3.14 38.24
CA ASP A 344 22.76 -2.18 39.34
C ASP A 344 24.05 -1.37 39.49
N ALA A 345 24.09 -0.18 38.89
CA ALA A 345 25.18 0.75 39.09
C ALA A 345 24.93 1.42 40.44
N ALA A 346 25.65 0.92 41.45
CA ALA A 346 25.63 1.43 42.82
C ALA A 346 25.71 2.96 42.85
N ILE A 347 24.71 3.58 43.49
CA ILE A 347 24.71 5.00 43.83
C ILE A 347 25.82 5.24 44.87
N PRO A 348 26.84 6.07 44.63
CA PRO A 348 27.72 6.53 45.69
C PRO A 348 26.95 7.56 46.52
N VAL A 349 26.61 7.18 47.73
CA VAL A 349 26.12 8.10 48.76
C VAL A 349 27.35 8.82 49.33
N ASP A 350 27.50 10.11 49.06
CA ASP A 350 28.40 10.95 49.87
C ASP A 350 27.62 12.17 50.37
N TYR A 351 27.14 12.05 51.62
CA TYR A 351 26.68 13.19 52.40
C TYR A 351 27.90 13.87 53.00
N ARG A 352 28.21 15.09 52.55
CA ARG A 352 28.97 16.04 53.35
C ARG A 352 28.19 17.35 53.51
N LEU A 353 27.72 17.55 54.74
CA LEU A 353 27.30 18.81 55.30
C LEU A 353 28.53 19.71 55.53
N ALA A 354 28.43 20.96 55.08
CA ALA A 354 29.06 22.12 55.71
C ALA A 354 28.17 23.34 55.49
#